data_AF-A0AA37P4Z1-F1
#
_entry.id   AF-A0AA37P4Z1-F1
#
_cell.length_a   1.000
_cell.length_b   1.000
_cell.length_c   1.000
_cell.angle_alpha   90.00
_cell.angle_beta   90.00
_cell.angle_gamma   90.00
#
_symmetry.space_group_name_H-M   'P 1'
#
loop_
_entity.id
_entity.type
_entity.pdbx_description
1 polymer ?
#
loop_
_entity_poly.entity_id
_entity_poly.type
_entity_poly.pdbx_seq_one_letter_code
_entity_poly.pdbx_strand_id
1 'polypeptide(L)'
;MVPRRPHLELFNPALPPTGHGSFTVFPQLPAEIRLLIWKHALQRHRMVHVILEKQVKKGNGNEAKTAERYSLLNGLDRPISGNHYNVVVVTRHALLPENIMVVNKEARETVLAFYAVRIPCHLKPSVETKSKVRPKRSILRLNMDWDYVRVSAENAPLLFFDFLHDLRAYDPQGSGLRHLVIEDNYFRIAEMASPMSANLDTRALAAFRATLTKLKTIWFKNTPPYGRTLDVLTWMRVNVFNYGFPVFPTFTFFDPPLPDPRDVSRDLQKIGGSVCDWRERPLGWRMMLRKLGIRPEDVEGNPDIDVRMMIAMDREKDIRTRGDAARVLHEEDFNWLRLQWWFRGWDFPQPGGGGDRPAGCFATASGLRPTLPDLDGPEVLAAAPRPALGFWLFPVEAFGEISEDKHASLWTRPKGIFDLSSHWPDLAMVDVPRAAK
;
A
#
# COMPACT_ATOMS: atom_id res chain seq x y z
N MET A 1 22.42 -26.57 -5.28
CA MET A 1 21.38 -26.04 -6.18
C MET A 1 20.04 -26.37 -5.53
N VAL A 2 19.26 -25.37 -5.11
CA VAL A 2 17.99 -25.59 -4.40
C VAL A 2 16.99 -26.24 -5.38
N PRO A 3 16.25 -27.30 -5.00
CA PRO A 3 15.26 -27.92 -5.89
C PRO A 3 14.21 -26.89 -6.32
N ARG A 4 13.88 -26.85 -7.61
CA ARG A 4 12.81 -25.99 -8.13
C ARG A 4 11.49 -26.47 -7.55
N ARG A 5 10.78 -25.55 -6.87
CA ARG A 5 9.44 -25.77 -6.32
C ARG A 5 8.45 -24.98 -7.17
N PRO A 6 7.59 -25.64 -7.99
CA PRO A 6 6.68 -24.95 -8.90
C PRO A 6 5.76 -23.94 -8.21
N HIS A 7 5.33 -24.22 -6.97
CA HIS A 7 4.50 -23.33 -6.16
C HIS A 7 5.21 -22.05 -5.67
N LEU A 8 6.51 -21.90 -5.93
CA LEU A 8 7.27 -20.68 -5.65
C LEU A 8 7.55 -19.85 -6.92
N GLU A 9 7.17 -20.35 -8.09
CA GLU A 9 7.31 -19.60 -9.33
C GLU A 9 6.31 -18.45 -9.38
N LEU A 10 6.78 -17.24 -9.63
CA LEU A 10 5.94 -16.05 -9.67
C LEU A 10 4.90 -16.13 -10.79
N PHE A 11 3.66 -15.74 -10.46
CA PHE A 11 2.58 -15.58 -11.41
C PHE A 11 2.81 -14.39 -12.37
N ASN A 12 3.44 -13.32 -11.89
CA ASN A 12 3.72 -12.12 -12.69
C ASN A 12 4.46 -12.47 -13.98
N PRO A 13 4.15 -11.86 -15.12
CA PRO A 13 4.83 -12.14 -16.39
C PRO A 13 6.32 -11.86 -16.26
N ALA A 14 7.15 -12.76 -16.77
CA ALA A 14 8.58 -12.50 -16.87
C ALA A 14 8.82 -11.53 -18.02
N LEU A 15 9.24 -10.30 -17.72
CA LEU A 15 9.70 -9.41 -18.78
C LEU A 15 10.86 -10.09 -19.53
N PRO A 16 10.86 -10.05 -20.89
CA PRO A 16 11.97 -10.55 -21.67
C PRO A 16 13.28 -9.93 -21.18
N PRO A 17 14.42 -10.63 -21.28
CA PRO A 17 15.69 -9.98 -21.02
C PRO A 17 15.78 -8.75 -21.92
N THR A 18 15.71 -7.57 -21.34
CA THR A 18 16.04 -6.33 -22.01
C THR A 18 17.55 -6.40 -22.23
N GLY A 19 17.97 -7.05 -23.31
CA GLY A 19 19.22 -6.62 -23.93
C GLY A 19 19.10 -5.10 -24.09
N HIS A 20 20.18 -4.37 -23.82
CA HIS A 20 20.26 -2.95 -24.15
C HIS A 20 20.26 -2.77 -25.67
N GLY A 21 19.21 -3.23 -26.34
CA GLY A 21 18.95 -3.01 -27.75
C GLY A 21 18.64 -1.54 -27.89
N SER A 22 19.54 -0.80 -28.52
CA SER A 22 19.24 0.55 -28.95
C SER A 22 18.13 0.46 -30.01
N PHE A 23 16.97 1.05 -29.73
CA PHE A 23 15.92 1.21 -30.75
C PHE A 23 16.26 2.41 -31.63
N THR A 24 17.26 2.25 -32.49
CA THR A 24 17.85 3.30 -33.34
C THR A 24 16.88 3.87 -34.38
N VAL A 25 15.78 3.16 -34.66
CA VAL A 25 14.73 3.59 -35.59
C VAL A 25 13.75 4.57 -34.91
N PHE A 26 13.74 4.68 -33.58
CA PHE A 26 12.82 5.59 -32.87
C PHE A 26 12.81 7.01 -33.44
N PRO A 27 13.97 7.67 -33.70
CA PRO A 27 13.98 9.04 -34.22
C PRO A 27 13.48 9.15 -35.67
N GLN A 28 13.41 8.05 -36.42
CA GLN A 28 12.93 8.02 -37.81
C GLN A 28 11.40 7.93 -37.91
N LEU A 29 10.73 7.64 -36.79
CA LEU A 29 9.28 7.60 -36.75
C LEU A 29 8.67 9.01 -36.89
N PRO A 30 7.50 9.14 -37.54
CA PRO A 30 6.74 10.39 -37.53
C PRO A 30 6.53 10.92 -36.12
N ALA A 31 6.51 12.24 -35.95
CA ALA A 31 6.43 12.89 -34.64
C ALA A 31 5.19 12.44 -33.86
N GLU A 32 4.07 12.23 -34.54
CA GLU A 32 2.80 11.76 -33.99
C GLU A 32 2.97 10.39 -33.32
N ILE A 33 3.70 9.48 -33.98
CA ILE A 33 3.95 8.12 -33.48
C ILE A 33 4.90 8.17 -32.28
N ARG A 34 5.96 8.98 -32.35
CA ARG A 34 6.89 9.16 -31.21
C ARG A 34 6.17 9.69 -29.98
N LEU A 35 5.29 10.68 -30.15
CA LEU A 35 4.46 11.23 -29.08
C LEU A 35 3.46 10.21 -28.52
N LEU A 36 2.84 9.38 -29.37
CA LEU A 36 1.96 8.31 -28.91
C LEU A 36 2.72 7.28 -28.07
N ILE A 37 3.93 6.90 -28.48
CA ILE A 37 4.78 5.98 -27.71
C ILE A 37 5.12 6.58 -26.33
N TRP A 38 5.52 7.85 -26.28
CA TRP A 38 5.79 8.51 -24.99
C TRP A 38 4.55 8.58 -24.11
N LYS A 39 3.39 8.96 -24.66
CA LYS A 39 2.13 8.99 -23.90
C LYS A 39 1.77 7.61 -23.38
N HIS A 40 1.86 6.58 -24.21
CA HIS A 40 1.56 5.21 -23.82
C HIS A 40 2.49 4.73 -22.69
N ALA A 41 3.78 5.06 -22.73
CA ALA A 41 4.72 4.72 -21.66
C ALA A 41 4.39 5.40 -20.31
N LEU A 42 3.67 6.53 -20.33
CA LEU A 42 3.25 7.29 -19.14
C LEU A 42 1.88 6.86 -18.61
N GLN A 43 1.03 6.27 -19.45
CA GLN A 43 -0.32 5.78 -19.13
C GLN A 43 -0.26 4.49 -18.31
N ARG A 44 0.25 4.59 -17.09
CA ARG A 44 0.42 3.48 -16.16
C ARG A 44 -0.05 3.91 -14.78
N HIS A 45 -0.86 3.07 -14.13
CA HIS A 45 -1.27 3.36 -12.77
C HIS A 45 -0.07 3.25 -11.85
N ARG A 46 0.06 4.21 -10.92
CA ARG A 46 1.08 4.11 -9.87
C ARG A 46 0.58 4.54 -8.51
N MET A 47 1.03 3.85 -7.47
CA MET A 47 0.73 4.18 -6.07
C MET A 47 1.87 5.00 -5.45
N VAL A 48 1.61 6.26 -5.10
CA VAL A 48 2.61 7.15 -4.50
C VAL A 48 2.39 7.25 -2.99
N HIS A 49 3.38 6.84 -2.20
CA HIS A 49 3.36 7.03 -0.74
C HIS A 49 3.88 8.41 -0.35
N VAL A 50 2.98 9.22 0.23
CA VAL A 50 3.25 10.54 0.76
C VAL A 50 3.18 10.47 2.28
N ILE A 51 4.27 10.86 2.93
CA ILE A 51 4.36 11.00 4.39
C ILE A 51 4.36 12.49 4.73
N LEU A 52 3.42 12.92 5.56
CA LEU A 52 3.26 14.28 6.02
C LEU A 52 3.93 14.42 7.39
N GLU A 53 5.00 15.20 7.45
CA GLU A 53 5.76 15.42 8.68
C GLU A 53 5.57 16.85 9.17
N LYS A 54 5.19 17.03 10.43
CA LYS A 54 5.13 18.36 11.05
C LYS A 54 6.53 18.99 11.04
N GLN A 55 6.63 20.23 10.57
CA GLN A 55 7.89 20.95 10.56
C GLN A 55 8.17 21.51 11.96
N VAL A 56 9.08 20.87 12.71
CA VAL A 56 9.57 21.40 13.99
C VAL A 56 10.65 22.45 13.69
N LYS A 57 10.41 23.71 14.04
CA LYS A 57 11.44 24.76 13.99
C LYS A 57 12.54 24.37 15.00
N LYS A 58 13.69 23.89 14.51
CA LYS A 58 14.91 23.85 15.35
C LYS A 58 15.34 25.30 15.56
N GLY A 59 15.18 25.78 16.79
CA GLY A 59 15.58 27.13 17.16
C GLY A 59 17.05 27.38 16.89
N ASN A 60 17.34 28.53 16.30
CA ASN A 60 18.38 29.44 16.76
C ASN A 60 17.88 30.85 16.47
N GLY A 61 17.96 31.71 17.49
CA GLY A 61 17.44 33.07 17.57
C GLY A 61 17.20 33.78 16.24
N ASN A 62 15.95 33.71 15.79
CA ASN A 62 15.20 34.72 15.04
C ASN A 62 13.86 34.04 14.75
N GLU A 63 12.81 34.50 15.41
CA GLU A 63 11.44 34.10 15.13
C GLU A 63 11.14 34.49 13.68
N ALA A 64 11.52 33.63 12.74
CA ALA A 64 10.99 33.69 11.38
C ALA A 64 9.49 33.55 11.55
N LYS A 65 8.76 34.68 11.50
CA LYS A 65 7.31 34.76 11.65
C LYS A 65 6.73 33.59 10.87
N THR A 66 6.12 32.63 11.57
CA THR A 66 5.33 31.61 10.87
C THR A 66 4.34 32.43 10.05
N ALA A 67 4.41 32.34 8.72
CA ALA A 67 3.43 33.02 7.90
C ALA A 67 2.06 32.61 8.41
N GLU A 68 1.16 33.58 8.54
CA GLU A 68 -0.22 33.27 8.89
C GLU A 68 -0.73 32.19 7.93
N ARG A 69 -1.44 31.19 8.48
CA ARG A 69 -1.90 30.05 7.66
C ARG A 69 -2.73 30.59 6.50
N TYR A 70 -2.53 30.02 5.31
CA TYR A 70 -3.23 30.42 4.10
C TYR A 70 -2.91 31.84 3.58
N SER A 71 -1.83 32.48 4.05
CA SER A 71 -1.37 33.78 3.53
C SER A 71 -0.27 33.66 2.47
N LEU A 72 0.33 32.46 2.32
CA LEU A 72 1.32 32.20 1.27
C LEU A 72 0.61 31.83 -0.04
N LEU A 73 1.15 32.30 -1.16
CA LEU A 73 0.71 31.92 -2.50
C LEU A 73 1.73 30.96 -3.14
N ASN A 74 1.24 30.02 -3.95
CA ASN A 74 2.09 29.19 -4.79
C ASN A 74 2.41 29.85 -6.13
N GLY A 75 3.16 29.16 -7.00
CA GLY A 75 3.49 29.67 -8.35
C GLY A 75 2.31 29.76 -9.33
N LEU A 76 1.09 29.47 -8.91
CA LEU A 76 -0.16 29.69 -9.65
C LEU A 76 -1.01 30.81 -9.01
N ASP A 77 -0.41 31.61 -8.11
CA ASP A 77 -1.05 32.68 -7.34
C ASP A 77 -2.25 32.22 -6.50
N ARG A 78 -2.23 30.94 -6.06
CA ARG A 78 -3.27 30.35 -5.21
C ARG A 78 -2.79 30.21 -3.77
N PRO A 79 -3.66 30.45 -2.78
CA PRO A 79 -3.29 30.32 -1.37
C PRO A 79 -2.94 28.87 -1.04
N ILE A 80 -1.92 28.69 -0.19
CA ILE A 80 -1.51 27.40 0.37
C ILE A 80 -1.50 27.48 1.90
N SER A 81 -1.75 26.35 2.55
CA SER A 81 -1.98 26.22 3.98
C SER A 81 -0.83 26.75 4.85
N GLY A 82 0.39 26.76 4.33
CA GLY A 82 1.56 27.35 4.97
C GLY A 82 2.82 26.51 4.80
N ASN A 83 3.76 26.66 5.74
CA ASN A 83 5.01 25.90 5.82
C ASN A 83 5.14 25.14 7.15
N HIS A 84 4.02 24.67 7.70
CA HIS A 84 4.00 23.95 8.99
C HIS A 84 4.17 22.44 8.83
N TYR A 85 4.22 21.93 7.59
CA TYR A 85 4.47 20.52 7.29
C TYR A 85 5.34 20.34 6.05
N ASN A 86 5.94 19.16 5.96
CA ASN A 86 6.70 18.71 4.80
C ASN A 86 6.00 17.52 4.15
N VAL A 87 5.93 17.54 2.83
CA VAL A 87 5.59 16.38 2.00
C VAL A 87 6.86 15.56 1.81
N VAL A 88 6.91 14.35 2.35
CA VAL A 88 8.03 13.42 2.23
C VAL A 88 7.64 12.26 1.34
N VAL A 89 8.49 11.94 0.37
CA VAL A 89 8.32 10.80 -0.53
C VAL A 89 9.50 9.86 -0.33
N VAL A 90 9.22 8.60 -0.10
CA VAL A 90 10.26 7.60 0.11
C VAL A 90 10.79 7.16 -1.26
N THR A 91 12.01 7.56 -1.60
CA THR A 91 12.70 7.18 -2.83
C THR A 91 13.23 5.76 -2.73
N ARG A 92 12.35 4.79 -2.86
CA ARG A 92 12.74 3.38 -2.91
C ARG A 92 13.07 2.91 -4.34
N HIS A 93 12.57 3.63 -5.35
CA HIS A 93 12.93 3.49 -6.77
C HIS A 93 12.95 4.87 -7.46
N ALA A 94 13.56 4.94 -8.65
CA ALA A 94 13.41 6.07 -9.55
C ALA A 94 11.91 6.21 -9.88
N LEU A 95 11.29 7.25 -9.34
CA LEU A 95 9.93 7.63 -9.73
C LEU A 95 10.03 7.96 -11.22
N LEU A 96 9.55 7.07 -12.10
CA LEU A 96 9.17 7.51 -13.45
C LEU A 96 8.22 8.68 -13.19
N PRO A 97 8.62 9.90 -13.61
CA PRO A 97 9.10 10.11 -14.96
C PRO A 97 10.57 10.56 -15.13
N GLU A 98 11.39 10.59 -14.08
CA GLU A 98 12.73 11.21 -14.18
C GLU A 98 13.63 10.56 -15.24
N ASN A 99 13.56 9.24 -15.39
CA ASN A 99 14.32 8.51 -16.41
C ASN A 99 13.85 8.80 -17.85
N ILE A 100 12.56 9.10 -18.05
CA ILE A 100 12.02 9.45 -19.37
C ILE A 100 12.43 10.90 -19.73
N MET A 101 12.47 11.79 -18.74
CA MET A 101 12.84 13.21 -18.91
C MET A 101 14.29 13.43 -19.33
N VAL A 102 15.17 12.44 -19.17
CA VAL A 102 16.58 12.52 -19.58
C VAL A 102 16.82 11.98 -20.98
N VAL A 103 15.84 11.34 -21.62
CA VAL A 103 16.01 10.74 -22.95
C VAL A 103 16.21 11.82 -24.02
N ASN A 104 15.26 12.74 -24.16
CA ASN A 104 15.35 13.88 -25.08
C ASN A 104 14.35 14.98 -24.68
N LYS A 105 14.37 16.10 -25.42
CA LYS A 105 13.50 17.26 -25.17
C LYS A 105 12.01 16.91 -25.32
N GLU A 106 11.64 16.16 -26.35
CA GLU A 106 10.25 15.75 -26.62
C GLU A 106 9.67 14.88 -25.49
N ALA A 107 10.44 13.89 -25.02
CA ALA A 107 10.06 13.03 -23.91
C ALA A 107 9.87 13.84 -22.63
N ARG A 108 10.76 14.80 -22.37
CA ARG A 108 10.66 15.71 -21.22
C ARG A 108 9.39 16.57 -21.29
N GLU A 109 9.10 17.17 -22.43
CA GLU A 109 7.89 17.99 -22.62
C GLU A 109 6.62 17.16 -22.46
N THR A 110 6.61 15.94 -23.03
CA THR A 110 5.48 15.00 -22.89
C THR A 110 5.23 14.62 -21.44
N VAL A 111 6.30 14.31 -20.68
CA VAL A 111 6.21 14.05 -19.24
C VAL A 111 5.64 15.25 -18.49
N LEU A 112 6.15 16.45 -18.76
CA LEU A 112 5.77 17.66 -18.01
C LEU A 112 4.32 18.07 -18.29
N ALA A 113 3.81 17.75 -19.48
CA ALA A 113 2.40 17.92 -19.85
C ALA A 113 1.52 16.84 -19.21
N PHE A 114 1.97 15.59 -19.16
CA PHE A 114 1.23 14.48 -18.57
C PHE A 114 1.10 14.60 -17.04
N TYR A 115 2.19 14.97 -16.34
CA TYR A 115 2.18 15.18 -14.89
C TYR A 115 2.08 16.69 -14.57
N ALA A 116 0.88 17.23 -14.75
CA ALA A 116 0.62 18.66 -14.64
C ALA A 116 0.77 19.20 -13.21
N VAL A 117 0.44 18.39 -12.20
CA VAL A 117 0.47 18.82 -10.78
C VAL A 117 1.89 18.72 -10.25
N ARG A 118 2.38 19.79 -9.61
CA ARG A 118 3.77 19.89 -9.12
C ARG A 118 3.79 20.40 -7.68
N ILE A 119 4.18 19.54 -6.75
CA ILE A 119 4.18 19.84 -5.31
C ILE A 119 5.62 19.80 -4.78
N PRO A 120 6.08 20.82 -4.03
CA PRO A 120 7.35 20.75 -3.33
C PRO A 120 7.39 19.56 -2.37
N CYS A 121 8.44 18.75 -2.44
CA CYS A 121 8.58 17.59 -1.57
C CYS A 121 10.03 17.36 -1.13
N HIS A 122 10.20 16.42 -0.20
CA HIS A 122 11.46 15.95 0.32
C HIS A 122 11.62 14.46 0.01
N LEU A 123 12.74 14.10 -0.60
CA LEU A 123 13.08 12.72 -0.91
C LEU A 123 13.86 12.12 0.26
N LYS A 124 13.39 10.96 0.76
CA LYS A 124 14.09 10.16 1.77
C LYS A 124 14.32 8.72 1.28
N PRO A 125 15.50 8.13 1.51
CA PRO A 125 15.79 6.77 1.05
C PRO A 125 14.99 5.69 1.81
N SER A 126 14.59 5.94 3.05
CA SER A 126 13.79 5.03 3.87
C SER A 126 13.01 5.78 4.94
N VAL A 127 11.95 5.13 5.46
CA VAL A 127 11.08 5.61 6.55
C VAL A 127 11.79 5.52 7.91
N GLU A 128 12.64 4.51 8.10
CA GLU A 128 13.17 4.15 9.44
C GLU A 128 14.51 4.78 9.79
N THR A 129 15.22 5.33 8.81
CA THR A 129 16.54 5.87 9.09
C THR A 129 16.37 7.23 9.74
N LYS A 130 16.70 7.34 11.04
CA LYS A 130 17.18 8.58 11.70
C LYS A 130 18.49 9.06 11.06
N SER A 131 18.58 8.99 9.74
CA SER A 131 19.73 9.38 8.97
C SER A 131 19.90 10.87 9.16
N LYS A 132 21.12 11.27 9.53
CA LYS A 132 21.52 12.68 9.61
C LYS A 132 21.55 13.34 8.22
N VAL A 133 21.29 12.60 7.14
CA VAL A 133 21.23 13.11 5.77
C VAL A 133 20.02 14.02 5.62
N ARG A 134 20.28 15.29 5.28
CA ARG A 134 19.22 16.26 5.01
C ARG A 134 18.35 15.74 3.85
N PRO A 135 17.02 15.70 4.00
CA PRO A 135 16.14 15.27 2.93
C PRO A 135 16.33 16.15 1.69
N LYS A 136 16.58 15.54 0.54
CA LYS A 136 16.82 16.28 -0.72
C LYS A 136 15.51 16.93 -1.15
N ARG A 137 15.51 18.27 -1.29
CA ARG A 137 14.36 18.98 -1.87
C ARG A 137 14.17 18.54 -3.31
N SER A 138 12.94 18.24 -3.66
CA SER A 138 12.52 17.85 -5.01
C SER A 138 11.10 18.34 -5.29
N ILE A 139 10.59 17.97 -6.45
CA ILE A 139 9.22 18.25 -6.89
C ILE A 139 8.54 16.91 -7.14
N LEU A 140 7.50 16.63 -6.38
CA LEU A 140 6.59 15.53 -6.66
C LEU A 140 5.69 15.96 -7.82
N ARG A 141 5.79 15.23 -8.94
CA ARG A 141 4.95 15.43 -10.12
C ARG A 141 3.84 14.40 -10.08
N LEU A 142 2.58 14.82 -10.22
CA LEU A 142 1.42 13.94 -10.16
C LEU A 142 0.48 14.16 -11.36
N ASN A 143 -0.20 13.08 -11.72
CA ASN A 143 -1.33 13.05 -12.64
C ASN A 143 -2.52 12.48 -11.86
N MET A 144 -3.55 13.29 -11.66
CA MET A 144 -4.68 12.94 -10.80
C MET A 144 -5.54 11.79 -11.34
N ASP A 145 -5.43 11.43 -12.62
CA ASP A 145 -6.17 10.33 -13.26
C ASP A 145 -5.45 8.98 -13.20
N TRP A 146 -4.14 8.98 -12.96
CA TRP A 146 -3.31 7.77 -13.02
C TRP A 146 -2.62 7.46 -11.70
N ASP A 147 -2.47 8.45 -10.82
CA ASP A 147 -1.75 8.31 -9.56
C ASP A 147 -2.69 8.07 -8.38
N TYR A 148 -2.46 6.95 -7.69
CA TYR A 148 -3.09 6.58 -6.44
C TYR A 148 -2.25 7.13 -5.29
N VAL A 149 -2.77 8.10 -4.54
CA VAL A 149 -2.02 8.72 -3.45
C VAL A 149 -2.32 8.02 -2.14
N ARG A 150 -1.30 7.39 -1.57
CA ARG A 150 -1.30 6.81 -0.23
C ARG A 150 -0.76 7.85 0.74
N VAL A 151 -1.56 8.30 1.71
CA VAL A 151 -1.15 9.37 2.64
C VAL A 151 -0.94 8.84 4.06
N SER A 152 0.21 9.17 4.62
CA SER A 152 0.59 8.98 6.02
C SER A 152 0.87 10.33 6.68
N ALA A 153 0.55 10.51 7.96
CA ALA A 153 0.62 11.77 8.71
C ALA A 153 0.73 11.56 10.25
N GLU A 154 1.82 10.91 10.72
CA GLU A 154 1.89 10.38 12.10
C GLU A 154 1.54 11.44 13.16
N ASN A 155 0.55 11.13 14.01
CA ASN A 155 0.09 11.98 15.12
C ASN A 155 -0.34 13.40 14.72
N ALA A 156 -0.67 13.65 13.45
CA ALA A 156 -1.05 14.97 12.96
C ALA A 156 -2.13 14.90 11.86
N PRO A 157 -3.34 14.38 12.15
CA PRO A 157 -4.39 14.14 11.16
C PRO A 157 -4.86 15.40 10.43
N LEU A 158 -4.74 16.58 11.06
CA LEU A 158 -5.10 17.85 10.42
C LEU A 158 -4.23 18.17 9.18
N LEU A 159 -3.00 17.62 9.11
CA LEU A 159 -2.13 17.81 7.95
C LEU A 159 -2.70 17.18 6.69
N PHE A 160 -3.51 16.13 6.81
CA PHE A 160 -4.17 15.51 5.67
C PHE A 160 -5.07 16.52 4.93
N PHE A 161 -5.86 17.31 5.66
CA PHE A 161 -6.76 18.30 5.06
C PHE A 161 -5.99 19.47 4.45
N ASP A 162 -4.95 19.95 5.11
CA ASP A 162 -4.04 20.96 4.56
C ASP A 162 -3.36 20.48 3.28
N PHE A 163 -2.92 19.22 3.26
CA PHE A 163 -2.31 18.60 2.10
C PHE A 163 -3.30 18.51 0.92
N LEU A 164 -4.55 18.13 1.16
CA LEU A 164 -5.56 18.10 0.10
C LEU A 164 -5.90 19.49 -0.43
N HIS A 165 -5.95 20.49 0.46
CA HIS A 165 -6.06 21.89 0.05
C HIS A 165 -4.92 22.31 -0.86
N ASP A 166 -3.68 22.07 -0.44
CA ASP A 166 -2.50 22.47 -1.21
C ASP A 166 -2.41 21.69 -2.52
N LEU A 167 -2.71 20.39 -2.53
CA LEU A 167 -2.77 19.57 -3.73
C LEU A 167 -3.72 20.17 -4.77
N ARG A 168 -4.90 20.63 -4.37
CA ARG A 168 -5.84 21.35 -5.26
C ARG A 168 -5.28 22.71 -5.69
N ALA A 169 -4.64 23.44 -4.80
CA ALA A 169 -4.03 24.73 -5.13
C ALA A 169 -2.91 24.56 -6.19
N TYR A 170 -2.14 23.48 -6.14
CA TYR A 170 -1.10 23.14 -7.12
C TYR A 170 -1.61 22.44 -8.38
N ASP A 171 -2.91 22.09 -8.45
CA ASP A 171 -3.51 21.46 -9.64
C ASP A 171 -4.01 22.52 -10.63
N PRO A 172 -3.36 22.69 -11.81
CA PRO A 172 -3.81 23.68 -12.79
C PRO A 172 -5.25 23.48 -13.24
N GLN A 173 -5.71 22.22 -13.30
CA GLN A 173 -7.06 21.86 -13.75
C GLN A 173 -8.11 21.97 -12.63
N GLY A 174 -7.67 22.11 -11.37
CA GLY A 174 -8.56 22.19 -10.21
C GLY A 174 -9.42 20.94 -9.98
N SER A 175 -9.04 19.81 -10.58
CA SER A 175 -9.70 18.52 -10.41
C SER A 175 -9.53 17.97 -8.99
N GLY A 176 -8.34 18.16 -8.41
CA GLY A 176 -7.96 17.57 -7.12
C GLY A 176 -7.72 16.07 -7.22
N LEU A 177 -7.51 15.44 -6.05
CA LEU A 177 -7.23 14.01 -5.97
C LEU A 177 -8.43 13.18 -6.46
N ARG A 178 -8.18 12.17 -7.30
CA ARG A 178 -9.21 11.19 -7.72
C ARG A 178 -9.04 9.81 -7.10
N HIS A 179 -7.82 9.42 -6.78
CA HIS A 179 -7.51 8.08 -6.29
C HIS A 179 -6.83 8.13 -4.92
N LEU A 180 -7.57 7.78 -3.87
CA LEU A 180 -7.09 7.81 -2.49
C LEU A 180 -6.85 6.38 -1.96
N VAL A 181 -5.67 6.16 -1.37
CA VAL A 181 -5.36 4.92 -0.64
C VAL A 181 -5.14 5.25 0.84
N ILE A 182 -5.96 4.63 1.69
CA ILE A 182 -5.96 4.82 3.13
C ILE A 182 -5.17 3.68 3.77
N GLU A 183 -3.98 3.99 4.28
CA GLU A 183 -3.07 3.00 4.92
C GLU A 183 -3.13 3.07 6.45
N ASP A 184 -3.22 4.27 6.98
CA ASP A 184 -2.72 4.59 8.30
C ASP A 184 -3.73 4.44 9.45
N ASN A 185 -3.17 4.52 10.65
CA ASN A 185 -3.88 4.44 11.92
C ASN A 185 -4.81 5.64 12.22
N TYR A 186 -4.85 6.68 11.36
CA TYR A 186 -5.70 7.88 11.58
C TYR A 186 -7.18 7.56 11.69
N PHE A 187 -7.62 6.52 10.98
CA PHE A 187 -9.00 6.06 11.01
C PHE A 187 -9.23 5.04 12.13
N ARG A 188 -8.32 4.90 13.10
CA ARG A 188 -8.64 4.14 14.31
C ARG A 188 -9.68 4.91 15.10
N ILE A 189 -10.69 4.18 15.58
CA ILE A 189 -11.78 4.73 16.38
C ILE A 189 -11.27 5.56 17.57
N ALA A 190 -10.17 5.14 18.19
CA ALA A 190 -9.55 5.83 19.33
C ALA A 190 -9.08 7.26 18.98
N GLU A 191 -8.50 7.47 17.79
CA GLU A 191 -8.06 8.79 17.32
C GLU A 191 -9.26 9.64 16.90
N MET A 192 -10.34 8.99 16.46
CA MET A 192 -11.64 9.59 16.17
C MET A 192 -12.50 9.83 17.41
N ALA A 193 -11.96 9.83 18.64
CA ALA A 193 -12.68 10.29 19.83
C ALA A 193 -12.58 11.82 20.04
N SER A 194 -11.57 12.48 19.46
CA SER A 194 -11.30 13.91 19.65
C SER A 194 -12.15 14.83 18.74
N PRO A 195 -12.53 16.06 19.15
CA PRO A 195 -13.26 17.01 18.30
C PRO A 195 -12.36 17.54 17.17
N MET A 196 -12.48 16.93 15.99
CA MET A 196 -11.70 17.29 14.80
C MET A 196 -12.17 18.61 14.14
N SER A 197 -13.46 18.94 14.26
CA SER A 197 -14.07 20.08 13.54
C SER A 197 -13.67 21.46 14.08
N ALA A 198 -13.43 21.61 15.38
CA ALA A 198 -13.14 22.91 16.01
C ALA A 198 -11.79 23.52 15.59
N ASN A 199 -10.85 22.70 15.10
CA ASN A 199 -9.49 23.12 14.76
C ASN A 199 -9.21 23.11 13.24
N LEU A 200 -10.20 22.74 12.41
CA LEU A 200 -10.05 22.64 10.98
C LEU A 200 -10.37 23.97 10.30
N ASP A 201 -9.47 24.47 9.45
CA ASP A 201 -9.70 25.68 8.68
C ASP A 201 -10.82 25.47 7.66
N THR A 202 -11.66 26.49 7.46
CA THR A 202 -12.80 26.43 6.54
C THR A 202 -12.36 26.21 5.09
N ARG A 203 -11.18 26.71 4.69
CA ARG A 203 -10.60 26.51 3.35
C ARG A 203 -10.18 25.06 3.15
N ALA A 204 -9.56 24.43 4.14
CA ALA A 204 -9.22 23.01 4.10
C ALA A 204 -10.46 22.13 4.07
N LEU A 205 -11.48 22.44 4.86
CA LEU A 205 -12.76 21.71 4.82
C LEU A 205 -13.46 21.85 3.46
N ALA A 206 -13.47 23.05 2.87
CA ALA A 206 -14.03 23.28 1.55
C ALA A 206 -13.27 22.49 0.46
N ALA A 207 -11.94 22.50 0.50
CA ALA A 207 -11.10 21.73 -0.40
C ALA A 207 -11.31 20.21 -0.25
N PHE A 208 -11.49 19.73 0.98
CA PHE A 208 -11.80 18.33 1.26
C PHE A 208 -13.15 17.94 0.65
N ARG A 209 -14.22 18.71 0.92
CA ARG A 209 -15.55 18.49 0.30
C ARG A 209 -15.48 18.49 -1.23
N ALA A 210 -14.77 19.45 -1.82
CA ALA A 210 -14.58 19.51 -3.26
C ALA A 210 -13.74 18.35 -3.82
N THR A 211 -12.85 17.76 -3.02
CA THR A 211 -12.12 16.55 -3.40
C THR A 211 -13.03 15.33 -3.42
N LEU A 212 -13.88 15.17 -2.39
CA LEU A 212 -14.83 14.05 -2.31
C LEU A 212 -15.75 13.95 -3.53
N THR A 213 -16.18 15.08 -4.10
CA THR A 213 -17.04 15.08 -5.30
C THR A 213 -16.34 14.66 -6.59
N LYS A 214 -15.00 14.58 -6.58
CA LYS A 214 -14.17 14.21 -7.74
C LYS A 214 -13.42 12.90 -7.55
N LEU A 215 -13.52 12.29 -6.36
CA LEU A 215 -12.95 10.97 -6.12
C LEU A 215 -13.58 9.95 -7.07
N LYS A 216 -12.74 9.00 -7.49
CA LYS A 216 -13.09 7.84 -8.31
C LYS A 216 -12.75 6.54 -7.60
N THR A 217 -11.76 6.53 -6.71
CA THR A 217 -11.43 5.33 -5.93
C THR A 217 -11.05 5.69 -4.49
N ILE A 218 -11.51 4.86 -3.55
CA ILE A 218 -11.08 4.87 -2.15
C ILE A 218 -10.69 3.44 -1.78
N TRP A 219 -9.41 3.19 -1.56
CA TRP A 219 -8.92 1.86 -1.18
C TRP A 219 -8.39 1.85 0.24
N PHE A 220 -8.90 0.94 1.07
CA PHE A 220 -8.44 0.74 2.44
C PHE A 220 -7.35 -0.34 2.47
N LYS A 221 -6.09 0.07 2.59
CA LYS A 221 -4.92 -0.82 2.59
C LYS A 221 -4.78 -1.57 3.92
N ASN A 222 -4.81 -2.89 3.82
CA ASN A 222 -4.62 -3.85 4.90
C ASN A 222 -3.49 -4.82 4.51
N THR A 223 -2.26 -4.53 4.94
CA THR A 223 -1.11 -5.36 4.58
C THR A 223 -0.43 -5.97 5.80
N PRO A 224 -0.91 -7.12 6.31
CA PRO A 224 -0.29 -7.79 7.45
C PRO A 224 1.09 -8.37 7.08
N PRO A 225 2.07 -8.40 8.02
CA PRO A 225 3.40 -8.96 7.75
C PRO A 225 3.42 -10.48 7.54
N TYR A 226 2.43 -11.21 8.08
CA TYR A 226 2.36 -12.68 8.06
C TYR A 226 1.10 -13.22 7.35
N GLY A 227 0.56 -12.47 6.37
CA GLY A 227 -0.72 -12.81 5.74
C GLY A 227 -0.77 -14.18 5.04
N ARG A 228 0.38 -14.74 4.66
CA ARG A 228 0.51 -16.05 4.02
C ARG A 228 0.71 -17.20 5.01
N THR A 229 1.34 -16.95 6.15
CA THR A 229 1.63 -17.95 7.18
C THR A 229 0.69 -17.75 8.35
N LEU A 230 -0.43 -18.48 8.35
CA LEU A 230 -1.42 -18.39 9.41
C LEU A 230 -1.17 -19.49 10.43
N ASP A 231 -0.18 -19.30 11.29
CA ASP A 231 0.21 -20.29 12.29
C ASP A 231 -0.51 -20.12 13.64
N VAL A 232 -0.56 -21.17 14.45
CA VAL A 232 -1.28 -21.16 15.73
C VAL A 232 -0.65 -20.28 16.82
N LEU A 233 0.63 -19.90 16.71
CA LEU A 233 1.27 -18.98 17.65
C LEU A 233 0.79 -17.55 17.41
N THR A 234 0.60 -17.18 16.13
CA THR A 234 0.10 -15.86 15.72
C THR A 234 -1.44 -15.81 15.70
N TRP A 235 -2.06 -16.91 15.27
CA TRP A 235 -3.48 -17.06 14.99
C TRP A 235 -4.00 -18.31 15.68
N MET A 236 -4.17 -18.26 17.00
CA MET A 236 -4.55 -19.33 17.95
C MET A 236 -5.64 -20.36 17.53
N ARG A 237 -6.28 -20.19 16.37
CA ARG A 237 -7.37 -21.01 15.82
C ARG A 237 -7.07 -21.62 14.44
N VAL A 238 -5.93 -21.33 13.81
CA VAL A 238 -5.58 -21.83 12.47
C VAL A 238 -4.11 -22.13 12.33
N ASN A 239 -3.81 -23.10 11.47
CA ASN A 239 -2.45 -23.48 11.10
C ASN A 239 -2.41 -23.83 9.61
N VAL A 240 -2.44 -22.82 8.72
CA VAL A 240 -2.56 -22.97 7.26
C VAL A 240 -1.61 -22.03 6.52
N PHE A 241 -1.10 -22.48 5.38
CA PHE A 241 -0.37 -21.63 4.44
C PHE A 241 -1.25 -21.19 3.29
N ASN A 242 -1.35 -19.88 3.08
CA ASN A 242 -2.19 -19.29 2.06
C ASN A 242 -1.34 -18.96 0.81
N TYR A 243 -1.36 -19.86 -0.18
CA TYR A 243 -0.49 -19.78 -1.35
C TYR A 243 -0.92 -18.68 -2.34
N GLY A 244 -2.22 -18.38 -2.40
CA GLY A 244 -2.83 -17.40 -3.28
C GLY A 244 -2.66 -15.96 -2.81
N PHE A 245 -2.52 -15.73 -1.50
CA PHE A 245 -2.43 -14.40 -0.90
C PHE A 245 -1.28 -13.57 -1.52
N PRO A 246 -1.56 -12.44 -2.18
CA PRO A 246 -0.55 -11.65 -2.87
C PRO A 246 0.51 -11.09 -1.93
N VAL A 247 1.68 -10.78 -2.48
CA VAL A 247 2.78 -10.15 -1.75
C VAL A 247 2.99 -8.74 -2.28
N PHE A 248 2.93 -7.75 -1.39
CA PHE A 248 3.10 -6.34 -1.72
C PHE A 248 4.60 -5.98 -1.75
N PRO A 249 5.20 -5.68 -2.93
CA PRO A 249 6.61 -5.34 -3.01
C PRO A 249 6.82 -3.84 -2.94
N THR A 250 8.06 -3.39 -3.13
CA THR A 250 8.44 -1.96 -3.12
C THR A 250 7.84 -1.14 -4.29
N PHE A 251 7.33 -1.80 -5.33
CA PHE A 251 6.93 -1.16 -6.58
C PHE A 251 5.59 -0.44 -6.50
N THR A 252 5.50 0.62 -7.28
CA THR A 252 4.32 1.47 -7.31
C THR A 252 3.50 1.29 -8.57
N PHE A 253 4.06 0.78 -9.67
CA PHE A 253 3.34 0.62 -10.95
C PHE A 253 2.55 -0.68 -10.98
N PHE A 254 1.30 -0.59 -11.40
CA PHE A 254 0.42 -1.74 -11.54
C PHE A 254 -0.50 -1.60 -12.75
N ASP A 255 -0.95 -2.75 -13.25
CA ASP A 255 -1.98 -2.81 -14.27
C ASP A 255 -3.36 -2.63 -13.65
N PRO A 256 -4.37 -2.17 -14.42
CA PRO A 256 -5.75 -2.10 -13.94
C PRO A 256 -6.17 -3.42 -13.26
N PRO A 257 -6.81 -3.36 -12.08
CA PRO A 257 -7.27 -4.56 -11.39
C PRO A 257 -8.25 -5.36 -12.26
N LEU A 258 -8.06 -6.67 -12.33
CA LEU A 258 -8.92 -7.62 -13.03
C LEU A 258 -9.25 -8.81 -12.11
N PRO A 259 -10.36 -9.52 -12.30
CA PRO A 259 -10.67 -10.72 -11.52
C PRO A 259 -9.49 -11.68 -11.47
N ASP A 260 -9.13 -12.18 -10.28
CA ASP A 260 -7.95 -13.03 -10.13
C ASP A 260 -8.09 -14.30 -10.98
N PRO A 261 -7.19 -14.56 -11.95
CA PRO A 261 -7.32 -15.72 -12.83
C PRO A 261 -6.79 -17.02 -12.19
N ARG A 262 -6.17 -16.95 -11.01
CA ARG A 262 -5.59 -18.11 -10.32
C ARG A 262 -6.68 -18.86 -9.53
N ASP A 263 -6.55 -20.17 -9.38
CA ASP A 263 -7.43 -20.92 -8.47
C ASP A 263 -7.04 -20.65 -7.01
N VAL A 264 -7.68 -19.65 -6.42
CA VAL A 264 -7.45 -19.20 -5.04
C VAL A 264 -8.62 -19.58 -4.12
N SER A 265 -9.55 -20.42 -4.59
CA SER A 265 -10.80 -20.74 -3.92
C SER A 265 -10.59 -21.28 -2.48
N ARG A 266 -9.62 -22.19 -2.32
CA ARG A 266 -9.21 -22.72 -1.00
C ARG A 266 -8.68 -21.63 -0.08
N ASP A 267 -7.88 -20.75 -0.65
CA ASP A 267 -7.12 -19.72 0.04
C ASP A 267 -8.02 -18.56 0.51
N LEU A 268 -9.16 -18.34 -0.15
CA LEU A 268 -10.16 -17.36 0.27
C LEU A 268 -10.91 -17.75 1.55
N GLN A 269 -10.97 -19.05 1.89
CA GLN A 269 -11.68 -19.53 3.10
C GLN A 269 -11.00 -19.12 4.40
N LYS A 270 -9.69 -18.90 4.35
CA LYS A 270 -8.85 -18.63 5.53
C LYS A 270 -7.88 -17.50 5.23
N ILE A 271 -8.39 -16.27 5.27
CA ILE A 271 -7.59 -15.07 5.15
C ILE A 271 -7.29 -14.52 6.54
N GLY A 272 -6.03 -14.53 6.92
CA GLY A 272 -5.59 -14.01 8.21
C GLY A 272 -5.76 -12.50 8.27
N GLY A 273 -6.37 -12.02 9.35
CA GLY A 273 -6.58 -10.61 9.61
C GLY A 273 -5.28 -9.86 9.95
N SER A 274 -5.40 -8.77 10.70
CA SER A 274 -4.30 -8.19 11.48
C SER A 274 -4.67 -8.29 12.97
N VAL A 275 -3.79 -7.83 13.86
CA VAL A 275 -4.12 -7.64 15.28
C VAL A 275 -5.34 -6.72 15.44
N CYS A 276 -5.55 -5.80 14.49
CA CYS A 276 -6.73 -4.95 14.38
C CYS A 276 -7.70 -5.50 13.33
N ASP A 277 -9.01 -5.35 13.58
CA ASP A 277 -10.05 -5.68 12.60
C ASP A 277 -9.94 -4.76 11.39
N TRP A 278 -9.89 -5.31 10.18
CA TRP A 278 -9.73 -4.54 8.94
C TRP A 278 -10.89 -3.59 8.68
N ARG A 279 -12.07 -3.86 9.26
CA ARG A 279 -13.25 -2.99 9.21
C ARG A 279 -13.09 -1.68 10.01
N GLU A 280 -12.07 -1.56 10.86
CA GLU A 280 -11.81 -0.32 11.59
C GLU A 280 -11.53 0.87 10.66
N ARG A 281 -10.82 0.64 9.54
CA ARG A 281 -10.45 1.70 8.59
C ARG A 281 -11.66 2.34 7.90
N PRO A 282 -12.54 1.59 7.20
CA PRO A 282 -13.75 2.19 6.64
C PRO A 282 -14.65 2.76 7.72
N LEU A 283 -14.76 2.13 8.90
CA LEU A 283 -15.53 2.68 10.01
C LEU A 283 -15.01 4.06 10.45
N GLY A 284 -13.70 4.20 10.68
CA GLY A 284 -13.12 5.49 11.05
C GLY A 284 -13.22 6.54 9.95
N TRP A 285 -13.16 6.14 8.68
CA TRP A 285 -13.43 7.03 7.55
C TRP A 285 -14.86 7.56 7.57
N ARG A 286 -15.86 6.69 7.77
CA ARG A 286 -17.27 7.07 7.90
C ARG A 286 -17.52 7.98 9.09
N MET A 287 -16.94 7.65 10.26
CA MET A 287 -17.00 8.49 11.45
C MET A 287 -16.39 9.88 11.22
N MET A 288 -15.26 9.97 10.50
CA MET A 288 -14.64 11.23 10.14
C MET A 288 -15.57 12.06 9.24
N LEU A 289 -16.16 11.47 8.21
CA LEU A 289 -17.10 12.17 7.33
C LEU A 289 -18.28 12.74 8.13
N ARG A 290 -18.90 11.93 9.00
CA ARG A 290 -20.01 12.35 9.86
C ARG A 290 -19.64 13.54 10.76
N LYS A 291 -18.45 13.50 11.38
CA LYS A 291 -17.94 14.60 12.21
C LYS A 291 -17.74 15.91 11.45
N LEU A 292 -17.51 15.83 10.15
CA LEU A 292 -17.37 16.99 9.26
C LEU A 292 -18.72 17.43 8.64
N GLY A 293 -19.83 16.83 9.10
CA GLY A 293 -21.17 17.08 8.59
C GLY A 293 -21.40 16.51 7.19
N ILE A 294 -20.66 15.47 6.81
CA ILE A 294 -20.75 14.80 5.50
C ILE A 294 -21.34 13.42 5.74
N ARG A 295 -22.36 13.05 4.97
CA ARG A 295 -22.92 11.70 5.06
C ARG A 295 -22.03 10.74 4.28
N PRO A 296 -21.57 9.63 4.87
CA PRO A 296 -20.78 8.64 4.14
C PRO A 296 -21.51 8.05 2.94
N GLU A 297 -22.83 7.88 3.05
CA GLU A 297 -23.69 7.41 1.96
C GLU A 297 -23.61 8.30 0.71
N ASP A 298 -23.43 9.62 0.86
CA ASP A 298 -23.34 10.55 -0.26
C ASP A 298 -22.00 10.41 -1.01
N VAL A 299 -21.00 9.76 -0.39
CA VAL A 299 -19.67 9.52 -0.96
C VAL A 299 -19.55 8.06 -1.42
N GLU A 300 -19.68 7.11 -0.50
CA GLU A 300 -19.48 5.68 -0.78
C GLU A 300 -20.65 5.05 -1.57
N GLY A 301 -21.85 5.62 -1.48
CA GLY A 301 -23.01 5.16 -2.25
C GLY A 301 -23.04 5.69 -3.69
N ASN A 302 -22.08 6.55 -4.07
CA ASN A 302 -21.98 7.05 -5.43
C ASN A 302 -21.45 5.94 -6.36
N PRO A 303 -22.21 5.51 -7.39
CA PRO A 303 -21.79 4.44 -8.29
C PRO A 303 -20.51 4.77 -9.09
N ASP A 304 -20.14 6.06 -9.18
CA ASP A 304 -18.93 6.51 -9.85
C ASP A 304 -17.65 6.35 -9.00
N ILE A 305 -17.78 5.93 -7.72
CA ILE A 305 -16.67 5.78 -6.78
C ILE A 305 -16.48 4.31 -6.43
N ASP A 306 -15.31 3.77 -6.76
CA ASP A 306 -14.89 2.42 -6.39
C ASP A 306 -14.31 2.39 -4.98
N VAL A 307 -15.04 1.81 -4.03
CA VAL A 307 -14.64 1.72 -2.62
C VAL A 307 -14.31 0.28 -2.27
N ARG A 308 -13.04 0.00 -1.95
CA ARG A 308 -12.53 -1.38 -1.79
C ARG A 308 -11.54 -1.57 -0.64
N MET A 309 -11.42 -2.81 -0.19
CA MET A 309 -10.36 -3.28 0.69
C MET A 309 -9.18 -3.78 -0.13
N MET A 310 -8.01 -3.18 0.06
CA MET A 310 -6.76 -3.59 -0.57
C MET A 310 -5.98 -4.50 0.38
N ILE A 311 -5.68 -5.72 -0.04
CA ILE A 311 -5.08 -6.76 0.82
C ILE A 311 -3.88 -7.42 0.13
N ALA A 312 -2.78 -7.54 0.87
CA ALA A 312 -1.57 -8.25 0.47
C ALA A 312 -0.64 -8.47 1.67
N MET A 313 0.33 -9.36 1.58
CA MET A 313 1.35 -9.49 2.63
C MET A 313 2.38 -8.37 2.47
N ASP A 314 2.66 -7.63 3.54
CA ASP A 314 3.64 -6.54 3.47
C ASP A 314 5.07 -7.08 3.36
N ARG A 315 5.69 -6.90 2.20
CA ARG A 315 7.14 -7.08 1.97
C ARG A 315 7.72 -5.89 1.21
N GLU A 316 7.15 -4.70 1.42
CA GLU A 316 7.53 -3.47 0.71
C GLU A 316 9.00 -3.09 0.96
N LYS A 317 9.59 -3.55 2.06
CA LYS A 317 11.01 -3.33 2.39
C LYS A 317 11.96 -4.34 1.76
N ASP A 318 11.46 -5.55 1.48
CA ASP A 318 12.29 -6.71 1.16
C ASP A 318 12.36 -7.01 -0.34
N ILE A 319 11.29 -6.70 -1.09
CA ILE A 319 11.15 -7.13 -2.49
C ILE A 319 11.31 -5.94 -3.44
N ARG A 320 12.52 -5.79 -3.98
CA ARG A 320 12.88 -4.77 -4.99
C ARG A 320 13.23 -5.33 -6.35
N THR A 321 13.23 -6.65 -6.51
CA THR A 321 13.53 -7.32 -7.78
C THR A 321 12.85 -8.67 -7.78
N ARG A 322 12.75 -9.32 -8.95
CA ARG A 322 12.32 -10.72 -9.00
C ARG A 322 13.26 -11.66 -8.23
N GLY A 323 14.55 -11.31 -8.12
CA GLY A 323 15.52 -12.07 -7.34
C GLY A 323 15.22 -12.00 -5.84
N ASP A 324 14.92 -10.80 -5.35
CA ASP A 324 14.50 -10.61 -3.95
C ASP A 324 13.21 -11.36 -3.64
N ALA A 325 12.23 -11.31 -4.55
CA ALA A 325 10.99 -12.06 -4.41
C ALA A 325 11.24 -13.56 -4.31
N ALA A 326 12.07 -14.12 -5.19
CA ALA A 326 12.42 -15.54 -5.16
C ALA A 326 13.10 -15.94 -3.83
N ARG A 327 14.02 -15.10 -3.34
CA ARG A 327 14.68 -15.30 -2.03
C ARG A 327 13.67 -15.27 -0.89
N VAL A 328 12.84 -14.23 -0.83
CA VAL A 328 11.82 -14.02 0.21
C VAL A 328 10.80 -15.16 0.26
N LEU A 329 10.29 -15.59 -0.90
CA LEU A 329 9.33 -16.69 -0.97
C LEU A 329 9.96 -18.02 -0.56
N HIS A 330 11.23 -18.25 -0.89
CA HIS A 330 11.95 -19.44 -0.45
C HIS A 330 12.21 -19.45 1.06
N GLU A 331 12.62 -18.32 1.64
CA GLU A 331 12.80 -18.17 3.09
C GLU A 331 11.48 -18.38 3.84
N GLU A 332 10.37 -17.85 3.32
CA GLU A 332 9.03 -18.05 3.87
C GLU A 332 8.61 -19.52 3.87
N ASP A 333 8.70 -20.19 2.72
CA ASP A 333 8.36 -21.61 2.56
C ASP A 333 9.22 -22.51 3.45
N PHE A 334 10.52 -22.19 3.59
CA PHE A 334 11.41 -22.88 4.52
C PHE A 334 11.03 -22.64 5.99
N ASN A 335 10.72 -21.40 6.36
CA ASN A 335 10.29 -21.06 7.72
C ASN A 335 8.98 -21.76 8.10
N TRP A 336 8.05 -21.86 7.15
CA TRP A 336 6.80 -22.59 7.33
C TRP A 336 7.04 -24.08 7.58
N LEU A 337 7.84 -24.75 6.73
CA LEU A 337 8.20 -26.15 6.91
C LEU A 337 8.90 -26.40 8.25
N ARG A 338 9.83 -25.51 8.64
CA ARG A 338 10.53 -25.58 9.92
C ARG A 338 9.56 -25.51 11.09
N LEU A 339 8.57 -24.62 11.01
CA LEU A 339 7.54 -24.49 12.03
C LEU A 339 6.68 -25.76 12.13
N GLN A 340 6.33 -26.36 10.99
CA GLN A 340 5.58 -27.62 10.96
C GLN A 340 6.38 -28.79 11.54
N TRP A 341 7.69 -28.90 11.26
CA TRP A 341 8.56 -29.91 11.86
C TRP A 341 8.68 -29.73 13.38
N TRP A 342 8.80 -28.48 13.82
CA TRP A 342 8.80 -28.15 15.25
C TRP A 342 7.52 -28.62 15.95
N PHE A 343 6.34 -28.44 15.32
CA PHE A 343 5.07 -28.97 15.85
C PHE A 343 4.99 -30.50 15.88
N ARG A 344 5.59 -31.18 14.91
CA ARG A 344 5.63 -32.65 14.83
C ARG A 344 6.71 -33.28 15.71
N GLY A 345 7.54 -32.45 16.32
CA GLY A 345 8.56 -32.91 17.21
C GLY A 345 9.71 -33.65 16.51
N TRP A 346 10.03 -33.23 15.30
CA TRP A 346 11.24 -33.71 14.64
C TRP A 346 12.42 -32.87 15.11
N ASP A 347 13.44 -33.53 15.65
CA ASP A 347 14.67 -32.88 16.12
C ASP A 347 15.31 -32.07 14.99
N PHE A 348 15.80 -30.87 15.33
CA PHE A 348 16.73 -30.17 14.46
C PHE A 348 17.99 -31.01 14.30
N PRO A 349 18.61 -31.09 13.11
CA PRO A 349 20.02 -31.40 13.02
C PRO A 349 20.80 -30.18 13.55
N GLN A 350 20.90 -30.02 14.87
CA GLN A 350 21.89 -29.13 15.47
C GLN A 350 23.20 -29.90 15.68
N PRO A 351 24.32 -29.42 15.13
CA PRO A 351 25.64 -29.86 15.57
C PRO A 351 25.95 -29.20 16.91
N GLY A 352 25.85 -29.96 18.00
CA GLY A 352 26.20 -29.51 19.35
C GLY A 352 24.97 -29.41 20.24
N GLY A 353 24.81 -30.39 21.12
CA GLY A 353 23.61 -30.61 21.90
C GLY A 353 23.38 -29.64 23.06
N GLY A 354 22.13 -29.64 23.54
CA GLY A 354 21.79 -29.24 24.91
C GLY A 354 20.53 -28.37 25.00
N GLY A 355 19.46 -28.91 25.59
CA GLY A 355 18.50 -28.11 26.37
C GLY A 355 17.00 -28.26 26.08
N ASP A 356 16.42 -29.37 26.55
CA ASP A 356 15.09 -29.51 27.16
C ASP A 356 13.85 -28.85 26.52
N ARG A 357 13.26 -29.60 25.58
CA ARG A 357 11.89 -30.16 25.67
C ARG A 357 11.63 -31.04 24.43
N PRO A 358 11.13 -32.28 24.57
CA PRO A 358 10.73 -33.06 23.41
C PRO A 358 9.50 -32.39 22.77
N ALA A 359 9.64 -31.98 21.52
CA ALA A 359 8.85 -32.57 20.44
C ALA A 359 7.48 -33.18 20.85
N GLY A 360 6.37 -32.44 20.69
CA GLY A 360 5.01 -32.98 20.84
C GLY A 360 4.31 -32.79 22.19
N CYS A 361 4.96 -32.16 23.18
CA CYS A 361 4.36 -31.90 24.50
C CYS A 361 3.92 -30.44 24.65
N PHE A 362 2.76 -30.05 24.09
CA PHE A 362 2.17 -28.73 24.35
C PHE A 362 0.77 -28.85 24.97
N ALA A 363 0.73 -28.80 26.29
CA ALA A 363 -0.26 -27.96 26.96
C ALA A 363 0.39 -26.59 27.11
N THR A 364 -0.20 -25.53 26.56
CA THR A 364 0.16 -24.17 27.00
C THR A 364 -0.16 -24.02 28.49
N ALA A 365 0.39 -23.01 29.18
CA ALA A 365 -0.04 -22.68 30.56
C ALA A 365 -1.55 -22.39 30.66
N SER A 366 -2.23 -22.16 29.53
CA SER A 366 -3.68 -22.00 29.38
C SER A 366 -4.44 -23.30 29.04
N GLY A 367 -3.78 -24.45 28.97
CA GLY A 367 -4.41 -25.74 28.63
C GLY A 367 -4.79 -25.92 27.16
N LEU A 368 -4.40 -25.00 26.27
CA LEU A 368 -4.61 -25.14 24.83
C LEU A 368 -3.70 -26.26 24.31
N ARG A 369 -4.33 -27.27 23.71
CA ARG A 369 -3.65 -28.26 22.86
C ARG A 369 -3.74 -27.75 21.42
N PRO A 370 -2.66 -27.19 20.85
CA PRO A 370 -2.68 -26.79 19.45
C PRO A 370 -2.96 -28.02 18.58
N THR A 371 -3.96 -27.95 17.72
CA THR A 371 -4.14 -28.94 16.65
C THR A 371 -2.88 -29.00 15.81
N LEU A 372 -2.38 -30.21 15.54
CA LEU A 372 -1.23 -30.43 14.68
C LEU A 372 -1.50 -29.80 13.30
N PRO A 373 -0.52 -29.09 12.70
CA PRO A 373 -0.66 -28.65 11.33
C PRO A 373 -0.79 -29.87 10.40
N ASP A 374 -1.85 -29.87 9.61
CA ASP A 374 -1.94 -30.72 8.43
C ASP A 374 -0.88 -30.24 7.44
N LEU A 375 0.04 -31.13 7.08
CA LEU A 375 1.01 -30.85 6.04
C LEU A 375 0.27 -30.94 4.71
N ASP A 376 0.29 -29.86 3.93
CA ASP A 376 -0.18 -29.89 2.56
C ASP A 376 0.64 -30.94 1.78
N GLY A 377 -0.04 -31.98 1.33
CA GLY A 377 0.56 -33.06 0.57
C GLY A 377 1.09 -32.59 -0.80
N PRO A 378 1.87 -33.42 -1.50
CA PRO A 378 2.42 -33.06 -2.81
C PRO A 378 1.34 -32.70 -3.84
N GLU A 379 0.15 -33.29 -3.74
CA GLU A 379 -1.01 -32.97 -4.59
C GLU A 379 -1.48 -31.52 -4.37
N VAL A 380 -1.56 -31.11 -3.11
CA VAL A 380 -1.97 -29.76 -2.71
C VAL A 380 -0.95 -28.72 -3.16
N LEU A 381 0.35 -29.03 -3.06
CA LEU A 381 1.43 -28.18 -3.54
C LEU A 381 1.48 -28.11 -5.07
N ALA A 382 1.17 -29.20 -5.76
CA ALA A 382 1.12 -29.22 -7.23
C ALA A 382 -0.05 -28.39 -7.77
N ALA A 383 -1.16 -28.34 -7.06
CA ALA A 383 -2.33 -27.51 -7.38
C ALA A 383 -2.25 -26.08 -6.82
N ALA A 384 -1.26 -25.77 -5.99
CA ALA A 384 -1.17 -24.48 -5.32
C ALA A 384 -1.02 -23.33 -6.33
N PRO A 385 -1.78 -22.23 -6.17
CA PRO A 385 -1.65 -21.07 -7.04
C PRO A 385 -0.25 -20.47 -6.92
N ARG A 386 0.30 -20.06 -8.06
CA ARG A 386 1.57 -19.34 -8.11
C ARG A 386 1.48 -18.01 -7.33
N PRO A 387 2.50 -17.65 -6.53
CA PRO A 387 2.53 -16.38 -5.80
C PRO A 387 2.49 -15.19 -6.76
N ALA A 388 1.63 -14.22 -6.47
CA ALA A 388 1.55 -12.97 -7.22
C ALA A 388 2.18 -11.83 -6.40
N LEU A 389 3.00 -11.03 -7.06
CA LEU A 389 3.44 -9.74 -6.57
C LEU A 389 2.37 -8.71 -6.96
N GLY A 390 1.80 -8.05 -5.98
CA GLY A 390 0.63 -7.20 -6.18
C GLY A 390 -0.26 -7.15 -4.94
N PHE A 391 -1.55 -6.94 -5.18
CA PHE A 391 -2.57 -6.90 -4.12
C PHE A 391 -3.94 -7.31 -4.64
N TRP A 392 -4.74 -7.85 -3.74
CA TRP A 392 -6.17 -8.08 -3.96
C TRP A 392 -6.97 -6.84 -3.63
N LEU A 393 -8.07 -6.67 -4.36
CA LEU A 393 -9.12 -5.71 -4.07
C LEU A 393 -10.44 -6.44 -3.88
N PHE A 394 -11.02 -6.28 -2.70
CA PHE A 394 -12.34 -6.81 -2.37
C PHE A 394 -13.33 -5.66 -2.16
N PRO A 395 -14.62 -5.86 -2.46
CA PRO A 395 -15.65 -4.97 -1.97
C PRO A 395 -15.62 -4.91 -0.43
N VAL A 396 -15.97 -3.75 0.15
CA VAL A 396 -15.90 -3.55 1.61
C VAL A 396 -16.86 -4.48 2.36
N GLU A 397 -18.02 -4.76 1.79
CA GLU A 397 -19.05 -5.64 2.32
C GLU A 397 -18.61 -7.11 2.45
N ALA A 398 -17.55 -7.54 1.74
CA ALA A 398 -17.01 -8.89 1.88
C ALA A 398 -16.53 -9.20 3.30
N PHE A 399 -16.20 -8.17 4.09
CA PHE A 399 -15.74 -8.31 5.48
C PHE A 399 -16.89 -8.32 6.50
N GLY A 400 -18.13 -8.24 6.02
CA GLY A 400 -19.35 -8.19 6.81
C GLY A 400 -19.78 -6.77 7.17
N GLU A 401 -20.90 -6.67 7.88
CA GLU A 401 -21.51 -5.38 8.25
C GLU A 401 -20.56 -4.52 9.08
N ILE A 402 -20.54 -3.22 8.76
CA ILE A 402 -19.85 -2.16 9.49
C ILE A 402 -20.93 -1.28 10.10
N SER A 403 -21.29 -1.56 11.36
CA SER A 403 -22.30 -0.80 12.11
C SER A 403 -21.64 0.25 12.98
N GLU A 404 -22.14 1.49 12.91
CA GLU A 404 -21.68 2.63 13.69
C GLU A 404 -22.35 2.70 15.08
N ASP A 405 -23.56 2.14 15.23
CA ASP A 405 -24.42 2.30 16.41
C ASP A 405 -24.01 1.45 17.61
N LYS A 406 -23.28 0.38 17.34
CA LYS A 406 -22.84 -0.52 18.39
C LYS A 406 -21.41 -0.13 18.77
N HIS A 407 -21.12 0.03 20.07
CA HIS A 407 -19.78 0.39 20.56
C HIS A 407 -18.70 -0.39 19.79
N ALA A 408 -17.85 0.32 19.03
CA ALA A 408 -16.90 -0.31 18.11
C ALA A 408 -16.07 -1.41 18.78
N SER A 409 -15.73 -1.21 20.07
CA SER A 409 -15.03 -2.18 20.94
C SER A 409 -15.73 -3.54 21.12
N LEU A 410 -17.04 -3.64 20.86
CA LEU A 410 -17.80 -4.89 20.95
C LEU A 410 -17.73 -5.74 19.66
N TRP A 411 -17.42 -5.14 18.50
CA TRP A 411 -17.46 -5.80 17.17
C TRP A 411 -16.07 -5.92 16.54
N THR A 412 -15.12 -5.06 16.94
CA THR A 412 -13.71 -5.09 16.52
C THR A 412 -12.88 -6.08 17.33
N ARG A 413 -13.52 -7.08 17.93
CA ARG A 413 -12.79 -8.25 18.44
C ARG A 413 -11.94 -8.77 17.28
N PRO A 414 -10.64 -9.09 17.48
CA PRO A 414 -9.78 -9.58 16.41
C PRO A 414 -10.42 -10.82 15.80
N LYS A 415 -11.15 -10.63 14.68
CA LYS A 415 -11.55 -11.72 13.81
C LYS A 415 -10.26 -12.14 13.15
N GLY A 416 -9.63 -13.14 13.78
CA GLY A 416 -8.31 -13.56 13.34
C GLY A 416 -8.29 -14.10 11.92
N ILE A 417 -9.46 -14.46 11.38
CA ILE A 417 -9.60 -15.12 10.08
C ILE A 417 -10.91 -14.68 9.45
N PHE A 418 -10.86 -14.31 8.18
CA PHE A 418 -12.01 -14.05 7.32
C PHE A 418 -12.19 -15.20 6.32
N ASP A 419 -13.44 -15.60 6.11
CA ASP A 419 -13.84 -16.42 4.97
C ASP A 419 -14.43 -15.47 3.91
N LEU A 420 -13.68 -15.29 2.83
CA LEU A 420 -14.04 -14.44 1.70
C LEU A 420 -14.40 -15.27 0.46
N SER A 421 -14.64 -16.58 0.61
CA SER A 421 -14.92 -17.47 -0.53
C SER A 421 -16.17 -17.09 -1.33
N SER A 422 -17.08 -16.31 -0.75
CA SER A 422 -18.27 -15.76 -1.42
C SER A 422 -17.97 -14.54 -2.30
N HIS A 423 -16.77 -13.96 -2.22
CA HIS A 423 -16.38 -12.77 -2.98
C HIS A 423 -15.07 -13.02 -3.70
N TRP A 424 -15.10 -13.11 -5.02
CA TRP A 424 -13.88 -13.25 -5.80
C TRP A 424 -13.11 -11.91 -5.86
N PRO A 425 -11.80 -11.87 -5.56
CA PRO A 425 -11.04 -10.63 -5.61
C PRO A 425 -10.66 -10.23 -7.03
N ASP A 426 -10.48 -8.93 -7.23
CA ASP A 426 -9.66 -8.44 -8.33
C ASP A 426 -8.18 -8.43 -7.90
N LEU A 427 -7.30 -8.91 -8.76
CA LEU A 427 -5.86 -8.90 -8.59
C LEU A 427 -5.24 -7.76 -9.40
N ALA A 428 -4.60 -6.81 -8.70
CA ALA A 428 -3.74 -5.81 -9.30
C ALA A 428 -2.30 -6.33 -9.28
N MET A 429 -1.74 -6.60 -10.47
CA MET A 429 -0.36 -7.03 -10.59
C MET A 429 0.58 -5.84 -10.69
N VAL A 430 1.68 -5.90 -9.95
CA VAL A 430 2.74 -4.90 -10.04
C VAL A 430 3.85 -5.35 -10.98
N ASP A 431 4.46 -4.35 -11.61
CA ASP A 431 5.60 -4.54 -12.47
C ASP A 431 6.87 -4.77 -11.67
N VAL A 432 7.58 -5.85 -11.99
CA VAL A 432 8.78 -6.23 -11.25
C VAL A 432 9.98 -6.32 -12.20
N PRO A 433 10.94 -5.38 -12.08
CA PRO A 433 12.16 -5.41 -12.86
C PRO A 433 12.98 -6.66 -12.50
N ARG A 434 13.68 -7.17 -13.50
CA ARG A 434 14.81 -8.07 -13.25
C ARG A 434 15.95 -7.25 -12.66
N ALA A 435 16.72 -7.85 -11.74
CA ALA A 435 17.92 -7.20 -11.23
C ALA A 435 18.84 -6.83 -12.41
N ALA A 436 19.33 -5.59 -12.43
CA ALA A 436 20.43 -5.23 -13.32
C ALA A 436 21.64 -6.09 -12.92
N LYS A 437 22.22 -6.81 -13.89
CA LYS A 437 23.45 -7.57 -13.67
C LYS A 437 24.65 -6.64 -13.58
#